data_AF-A0A5C5XQH9-F1
#
_entry.id   AF-A0A5C5XQH9-F1
#
_cell.length_a   1.000
_cell.length_b   1.000
_cell.length_c   1.000
_cell.angle_alpha   90.00
_cell.angle_beta   90.00
_cell.angle_gamma   90.00
#
_symmetry.space_group_name_H-M   'P 1'
#
loop_
_entity.id
_entity.type
_entity.pdbx_description
1 polymer ?
#
loop_
_entity_poly.entity_id
_entity_poly.type
_entity_poly.pdbx_seq_one_letter_code
_entity_poly.pdbx_strand_id
1 'polypeptide(L)'
;MFALCIAAWLFGHAIRFNIASYERLKKSGEKAPQSVRGLEVLASYALVLAYVISISYYLNLFGAFALSLTPLSDPTHARIVTTGVLSLVVVFGWMWGFVLLEKIEEGTVGLKLGIIAGLLAGLLMFFVEQIHASNMPAITMPELKWESIAVAFGLVITVQGFETSRYLGGEFDAPTRIRTMKLSQWISTAIYMGYILLVMLCFTDVACSPKTGP
;
A
#
# COMPACT_ATOMS: atom_id res chain seq x y z
N MET A 1 8.61 9.90 1.17
CA MET A 1 8.25 8.65 1.88
C MET A 1 8.25 8.81 3.39
N PHE A 2 9.34 9.26 4.02
CA PHE A 2 9.38 9.43 5.49
C PHE A 2 8.17 10.19 6.06
N ALA A 3 7.84 11.35 5.48
CA ALA A 3 6.65 12.12 5.86
C ALA A 3 5.32 11.34 5.67
N LEU A 4 5.21 10.52 4.61
CA LEU A 4 4.05 9.66 4.37
C LEU A 4 3.93 8.57 5.43
N CYS A 5 5.04 7.95 5.83
CA CYS A 5 5.05 6.96 6.92
C CYS A 5 4.65 7.59 8.26
N ILE A 6 5.10 8.82 8.54
CA ILE A 6 4.65 9.57 9.72
C ILE A 6 3.14 9.84 9.65
N ALA A 7 2.65 10.34 8.52
CA ALA A 7 1.23 10.60 8.34
C ALA A 7 0.41 9.31 8.54
N ALA A 8 0.83 8.20 7.93
CA ALA A 8 0.23 6.89 8.11
C ALA A 8 0.23 6.45 9.58
N TRP A 9 1.31 6.68 10.32
CA TRP A 9 1.38 6.38 11.75
C TRP A 9 0.38 7.21 12.57
N LEU A 10 0.23 8.50 12.26
CA LEU A 10 -0.73 9.39 12.89
C LEU A 10 -2.18 8.97 12.61
N PHE A 11 -2.51 8.67 11.36
CA PHE A 11 -3.82 8.10 11.00
C PHE A 11 -4.07 6.77 11.72
N GLY A 12 -3.06 5.90 11.79
CA GLY A 12 -3.13 4.67 12.57
C GLY A 12 -3.36 4.92 14.05
N HIS A 13 -2.83 5.99 14.63
CA HIS A 13 -3.11 6.33 16.02
C HIS A 13 -4.62 6.61 16.23
N ALA A 14 -5.24 7.38 15.34
CA ALA A 14 -6.68 7.66 15.38
C ALA A 14 -7.52 6.39 15.26
N ILE A 15 -7.15 5.46 14.36
CA ILE A 15 -7.88 4.19 14.18
C ILE A 15 -7.72 3.27 15.39
N ARG A 16 -6.52 3.16 15.97
CA ARG A 16 -6.29 2.37 17.20
C ARG A 16 -7.11 2.90 18.36
N PHE A 17 -7.18 4.23 18.49
CA PHE A 17 -8.04 4.88 19.48
C PHE A 17 -9.52 4.55 19.24
N ASN A 18 -9.99 4.56 17.98
CA ASN A 18 -11.36 4.18 17.64
C ASN A 18 -11.66 2.73 18.01
N ILE A 19 -10.76 1.78 17.67
CA ILE A 19 -10.91 0.36 18.03
C ILE A 19 -11.03 0.19 19.56
N ALA A 20 -10.14 0.81 20.33
CA ALA A 20 -10.15 0.72 21.79
C ALA A 20 -11.40 1.36 22.41
N SER A 21 -11.85 2.50 21.86
CA SER A 21 -13.04 3.20 22.31
C SER A 21 -14.31 2.41 22.05
N TYR A 22 -14.44 1.82 20.85
CA TYR A 22 -15.59 1.01 20.48
C TYR A 22 -15.69 -0.26 21.36
N GLU A 23 -14.56 -0.91 21.63
CA GLU A 23 -14.49 -2.07 22.52
C GLU A 23 -14.90 -1.70 23.96
N ARG A 24 -14.47 -0.53 24.46
CA ARG A 24 -14.86 -0.02 25.77
C ARG A 24 -16.36 0.23 25.87
N LEU A 25 -16.93 0.92 24.87
CA LEU A 25 -18.36 1.21 24.81
C LEU A 25 -19.18 -0.10 24.79
N LYS A 26 -18.77 -1.05 23.95
CA LYS A 26 -19.39 -2.39 23.87
C LYS A 26 -19.40 -3.11 25.22
N LYS A 27 -18.30 -3.04 25.99
CA LYS A 27 -18.20 -3.65 27.32
C LYS A 27 -19.02 -2.93 28.39
N SER A 28 -19.10 -1.61 28.32
CA SER A 28 -19.87 -0.79 29.28
C SER A 28 -21.39 -0.78 29.03
N GLY A 29 -21.84 -1.22 27.85
CA GLY A 29 -23.24 -1.10 27.42
C GLY A 29 -23.67 0.32 27.06
N GLU A 30 -22.76 1.30 27.14
CA GLU A 30 -23.00 2.69 26.76
C GLU A 30 -23.04 2.87 25.24
N LYS A 31 -23.92 3.76 24.78
CA LYS A 31 -24.02 4.13 23.37
C LYS A 31 -23.15 5.35 23.10
N ALA A 32 -22.46 5.35 21.96
CA ALA A 32 -21.74 6.53 21.49
C ALA A 32 -22.69 7.73 21.30
N PRO A 33 -22.23 8.97 21.55
CA PRO A 33 -23.01 10.19 21.29
C PRO A 33 -23.53 10.23 19.85
N GLN A 34 -24.72 10.82 19.63
CA GLN A 34 -25.37 10.85 18.31
C GLN A 34 -24.50 11.54 17.24
N SER A 35 -23.79 12.61 17.59
CA SER A 35 -22.86 13.31 16.68
C SER A 35 -21.72 12.41 16.20
N VAL A 36 -21.17 11.59 17.11
CA VAL A 36 -20.10 10.63 16.80
C VAL A 36 -20.61 9.53 15.86
N ARG A 37 -21.82 9.04 16.09
CA ARG A 37 -22.46 8.03 15.20
C ARG A 37 -22.71 8.59 13.80
N GLY A 38 -23.15 9.84 13.69
CA GLY A 38 -23.35 10.49 12.38
C GLY A 38 -22.04 10.63 11.59
N LEU A 39 -20.98 11.08 12.26
CA LEU A 39 -19.63 11.15 11.68
C LEU A 39 -19.10 9.77 11.26
N GLU A 40 -19.37 8.73 12.06
CA GLU A 40 -18.97 7.36 11.74
C GLU A 40 -19.64 6.86 10.46
N VAL A 41 -20.95 7.10 10.30
CA VAL A 41 -21.69 6.75 9.08
C VAL A 41 -21.15 7.48 7.86
N LEU A 42 -20.90 8.80 7.98
CA LEU A 42 -20.33 9.59 6.89
C LEU A 42 -18.92 9.07 6.50
N ALA A 43 -18.09 8.77 7.50
CA ALA A 43 -16.77 8.20 7.28
C ALA A 43 -16.84 6.83 6.59
N SER A 44 -17.82 5.99 6.94
CA SER A 44 -18.05 4.71 6.26
C SER A 44 -18.41 4.88 4.79
N TYR A 45 -19.30 5.83 4.44
CA TYR A 45 -19.62 6.12 3.05
C TYR A 45 -18.42 6.65 2.27
N ALA A 46 -17.67 7.58 2.85
CA ALA A 46 -16.45 8.11 2.24
C ALA A 46 -15.43 6.99 2.00
N LEU A 47 -15.31 6.05 2.93
CA LEU A 47 -14.38 4.93 2.82
C LEU A 47 -14.80 3.94 1.72
N VAL A 48 -16.09 3.64 1.58
CA VAL A 48 -16.58 2.79 0.48
C VAL A 48 -16.22 3.39 -0.87
N LEU A 49 -16.45 4.70 -1.05
CA LEU A 49 -16.09 5.40 -2.28
C LEU A 49 -14.56 5.36 -2.53
N ALA A 50 -13.76 5.58 -1.49
CA ALA A 50 -12.31 5.47 -1.59
C ALA A 50 -11.84 4.07 -2.00
N TYR A 51 -12.47 3.01 -1.46
CA TYR A 51 -12.15 1.63 -1.82
C TYR A 51 -12.47 1.32 -3.29
N VAL A 52 -13.59 1.82 -3.84
CA VAL A 52 -13.93 1.63 -5.26
C VAL A 52 -12.85 2.22 -6.16
N ILE A 53 -12.37 3.44 -5.84
CA ILE A 53 -11.29 4.10 -6.59
C ILE A 53 -9.98 3.30 -6.44
N SER A 54 -9.63 2.91 -5.22
CA SER A 54 -8.41 2.16 -4.91
C SER A 54 -8.34 0.81 -5.62
N ILE A 55 -9.41 0.01 -5.55
CA ILE A 55 -9.49 -1.30 -6.23
C ILE A 55 -9.36 -1.11 -7.74
N SER A 56 -10.07 -0.15 -8.32
CA SER A 56 -10.01 0.13 -9.76
C SER A 56 -8.60 0.52 -10.19
N TYR A 57 -7.93 1.38 -9.41
CA TYR A 57 -6.55 1.78 -9.65
C TYR A 57 -5.58 0.60 -9.57
N TYR A 58 -5.66 -0.21 -8.52
CA TYR A 58 -4.75 -1.36 -8.33
C TYR A 58 -4.93 -2.42 -9.42
N LEU A 59 -6.15 -2.72 -9.83
CA LEU A 59 -6.39 -3.66 -10.92
C LEU A 59 -5.95 -3.11 -12.28
N ASN A 60 -6.09 -1.81 -12.52
CA ASN A 60 -5.56 -1.16 -13.71
C ASN A 60 -4.01 -1.19 -13.76
N LEU A 61 -3.37 -0.93 -12.62
CA LEU A 61 -1.92 -1.04 -12.48
C LEU A 61 -1.45 -2.48 -12.68
N PHE A 62 -2.18 -3.46 -12.15
CA PHE A 62 -1.91 -4.88 -12.38
C PHE A 62 -1.98 -5.22 -13.87
N GLY A 63 -3.03 -4.79 -14.58
CA GLY A 63 -3.17 -5.01 -16.02
C GLY A 63 -2.03 -4.41 -16.83
N ALA A 64 -1.64 -3.17 -16.51
CA ALA A 64 -0.49 -2.51 -17.13
C ALA A 64 0.83 -3.23 -16.85
N PHE A 65 1.04 -3.69 -15.62
CA PHE A 65 2.24 -4.44 -15.23
C PHE A 65 2.30 -5.82 -15.90
N ALA A 66 1.18 -6.54 -15.97
CA ALA A 66 1.09 -7.86 -16.58
C ALA A 66 1.47 -7.84 -18.08
N LEU A 67 1.14 -6.75 -18.78
CA LEU A 67 1.43 -6.58 -20.20
C LEU A 67 2.76 -5.86 -20.47
N SER A 68 3.45 -5.37 -19.43
CA SER A 68 4.65 -4.54 -19.58
C SER A 68 5.80 -5.22 -20.31
N LEU A 69 5.90 -6.55 -20.23
CA LEU A 69 6.92 -7.37 -20.91
C LEU A 69 6.44 -7.92 -22.26
N THR A 70 5.27 -7.48 -22.73
CA THR A 70 4.66 -7.97 -23.97
C THR A 70 4.55 -6.85 -25.02
N PRO A 71 4.41 -7.19 -26.32
CA PRO A 71 4.13 -6.20 -27.36
C PRO A 71 2.78 -5.47 -27.19
N LEU A 72 1.88 -6.00 -26.35
CA LEU A 72 0.51 -5.49 -26.12
C LEU A 72 0.44 -4.52 -24.93
N SER A 73 1.49 -3.74 -24.68
CA SER A 73 1.58 -2.83 -23.52
C SER A 73 0.74 -1.55 -23.64
N ASP A 74 -0.24 -1.50 -24.55
CA ASP A 74 -1.10 -0.34 -24.71
C ASP A 74 -2.23 -0.26 -23.65
N PRO A 75 -2.77 0.94 -23.39
CA PRO A 75 -3.77 1.15 -22.35
C PRO A 75 -5.07 0.37 -22.56
N THR A 76 -5.41 0.02 -23.79
CA THR A 76 -6.67 -0.67 -24.10
C THR A 76 -6.59 -2.12 -23.65
N HIS A 77 -5.52 -2.82 -24.00
CA HIS A 77 -5.31 -4.20 -23.56
C HIS A 77 -5.13 -4.30 -22.04
N ALA A 78 -4.45 -3.33 -21.42
CA ALA A 78 -4.36 -3.26 -19.96
C ALA A 78 -5.75 -3.21 -19.30
N ARG A 79 -6.66 -2.35 -19.81
CA ARG A 79 -8.04 -2.25 -19.31
C ARG A 79 -8.83 -3.53 -19.52
N ILE A 80 -8.65 -4.22 -20.66
CA ILE A 80 -9.31 -5.52 -20.92
C ILE A 80 -8.88 -6.55 -19.88
N VAL A 81 -7.57 -6.67 -19.61
CA VAL A 81 -7.04 -7.57 -18.58
C VAL A 81 -7.62 -7.19 -17.21
N THR A 82 -7.62 -5.90 -16.87
CA THR A 82 -8.20 -5.38 -15.63
C THR A 82 -9.67 -5.74 -15.46
N THR A 83 -10.50 -5.54 -16.49
CA THR A 83 -11.92 -5.93 -16.47
C THR A 83 -12.06 -7.44 -16.33
N GLY A 84 -11.25 -8.23 -17.03
CA GLY A 84 -11.24 -9.69 -16.90
C GLY A 84 -10.93 -10.15 -15.48
N VAL A 85 -9.87 -9.61 -14.87
CA VAL A 85 -9.50 -9.91 -13.47
C VAL A 85 -10.59 -9.47 -12.50
N LEU A 86 -11.17 -8.29 -12.68
CA LEU A 86 -12.28 -7.82 -11.84
C LEU A 86 -13.48 -8.78 -11.93
N SER A 87 -13.87 -9.18 -13.14
CA SER A 87 -14.94 -10.16 -13.35
C SER A 87 -14.62 -11.49 -12.67
N LEU A 88 -13.38 -11.96 -12.76
CA LEU A 88 -12.95 -13.17 -12.05
C LEU A 88 -13.09 -12.99 -10.53
N VAL A 89 -12.60 -11.90 -9.95
CA VAL A 89 -12.71 -11.66 -8.50
C VAL A 89 -14.18 -11.66 -8.05
N VAL A 90 -15.08 -11.01 -8.81
CA VAL A 90 -16.53 -11.00 -8.51
C VAL A 90 -17.13 -12.39 -8.60
N VAL A 91 -16.83 -13.14 -9.67
CA VAL A 91 -17.36 -14.48 -9.91
C VAL A 91 -16.85 -15.47 -8.84
N PHE A 92 -15.56 -15.45 -8.52
CA PHE A 92 -14.98 -16.29 -7.47
C PHE A 92 -15.54 -15.93 -6.09
N GLY A 93 -15.65 -14.63 -5.79
CA GLY A 93 -16.25 -14.16 -4.53
C GLY A 93 -17.71 -14.59 -4.37
N TRP A 94 -18.48 -14.62 -5.47
CA TRP A 94 -19.86 -15.11 -5.47
C TRP A 94 -19.95 -16.63 -5.27
N MET A 95 -19.12 -17.41 -5.96
CA MET A 95 -19.31 -18.87 -6.07
C MET A 95 -18.71 -19.69 -4.93
N TRP A 96 -17.52 -19.35 -4.42
CA TRP A 96 -16.75 -20.27 -3.55
C TRP A 96 -16.49 -19.76 -2.13
N GLY A 97 -16.93 -18.55 -1.81
CA GLY A 97 -16.58 -17.90 -0.55
C GLY A 97 -15.08 -17.62 -0.42
N PHE A 98 -14.67 -16.98 0.69
CA PHE A 98 -13.31 -16.45 0.84
C PHE A 98 -12.29 -17.40 1.46
N VAL A 99 -12.69 -18.60 1.90
CA VAL A 99 -11.79 -19.54 2.63
C VAL A 99 -10.64 -20.06 1.77
N LEU A 100 -10.89 -20.34 0.48
CA LEU A 100 -9.81 -20.73 -0.44
C LEU A 100 -8.90 -19.54 -0.77
N LEU A 101 -9.48 -18.34 -0.85
CA LEU A 101 -8.76 -17.10 -1.13
C LEU A 101 -7.80 -16.74 0.01
N GLU A 102 -8.22 -16.94 1.26
CA GLU A 102 -7.41 -16.71 2.46
C GLU A 102 -6.13 -17.57 2.47
N LYS A 103 -6.23 -18.86 2.14
CA LYS A 103 -5.06 -19.75 2.08
C LYS A 103 -4.08 -19.36 0.97
N ILE A 104 -4.61 -18.95 -0.19
CA ILE A 104 -3.80 -18.46 -1.30
C ILE A 104 -3.13 -17.14 -0.89
N GLU A 105 -3.84 -16.28 -0.18
CA GLU A 105 -3.35 -14.99 0.30
C GLU A 105 -2.17 -15.15 1.26
N GLU A 106 -2.26 -16.06 2.24
CA GLU A 106 -1.15 -16.31 3.18
C GLU A 106 0.14 -16.68 2.45
N GLY A 107 0.07 -17.64 1.52
CA GLY A 107 1.23 -18.04 0.71
C GLY A 107 1.73 -16.91 -0.21
N THR A 108 0.80 -16.15 -0.80
CA THR A 108 1.13 -15.02 -1.67
C THR A 108 1.81 -13.88 -0.91
N VAL A 109 1.42 -13.61 0.34
CA VAL A 109 2.07 -12.62 1.21
C VAL A 109 3.51 -13.05 1.52
N GLY A 110 3.73 -14.32 1.85
CA GLY A 110 5.07 -14.86 2.06
C GLY A 110 5.96 -14.70 0.82
N LEU A 111 5.44 -15.01 -0.37
CA LEU A 111 6.15 -14.82 -1.64
C LEU A 111 6.49 -13.34 -1.89
N LYS A 112 5.54 -12.42 -1.69
CA LYS A 112 5.76 -10.98 -1.85
C LYS A 112 6.88 -10.48 -0.93
N LEU A 113 6.87 -10.89 0.34
CA LEU A 113 7.92 -10.53 1.28
C LEU A 113 9.27 -11.15 0.90
N GLY A 114 9.28 -12.38 0.39
CA GLY A 114 10.49 -13.02 -0.14
C GLY A 114 11.09 -12.26 -1.33
N ILE A 115 10.26 -11.84 -2.29
CA ILE A 115 10.69 -11.02 -3.43
C ILE A 115 11.25 -9.68 -2.95
N ILE A 116 10.57 -9.00 -2.03
CA ILE A 116 11.04 -7.73 -1.45
C ILE A 116 12.38 -7.92 -0.74
N ALA A 117 12.51 -8.96 0.09
CA ALA A 117 13.75 -9.26 0.80
C ALA A 117 14.90 -9.55 -0.16
N GLY A 118 14.66 -10.35 -1.20
CA GLY A 118 15.64 -10.63 -2.25
C GLY A 118 16.07 -9.37 -3.01
N LEU A 119 15.10 -8.50 -3.36
CA LEU A 119 15.38 -7.21 -3.99
C LEU A 119 16.24 -6.29 -3.09
N LEU A 120 15.89 -6.16 -1.81
CA LEU A 120 16.65 -5.35 -0.85
C LEU A 120 18.06 -5.90 -0.64
N ALA A 121 18.22 -7.21 -0.53
CA ALA A 121 19.53 -7.84 -0.43
C ALA A 121 20.37 -7.61 -1.69
N GLY A 122 19.77 -7.76 -2.87
CA GLY A 122 20.43 -7.47 -4.16
C GLY A 122 20.89 -6.02 -4.26
N LEU A 123 20.04 -5.07 -3.90
CA LEU A 123 20.38 -3.64 -3.87
C LEU A 123 21.50 -3.34 -2.86
N LEU A 124 21.48 -3.98 -1.69
CA LEU A 124 22.52 -3.81 -0.69
C LEU A 124 23.88 -4.35 -1.17
N MET A 125 23.91 -5.51 -1.80
CA MET A 125 25.14 -6.07 -2.38
C MET A 125 25.70 -5.16 -3.47
N PHE A 126 24.83 -4.71 -4.39
CA PHE A 126 25.20 -3.75 -5.43
C PHE A 126 25.75 -2.43 -4.87
N PHE A 127 25.13 -1.91 -3.80
CA PHE A 127 25.61 -0.72 -3.11
C PHE A 127 27.03 -0.89 -2.55
N VAL A 128 27.31 -2.03 -1.90
CA VAL A 128 28.65 -2.33 -1.35
C VAL A 128 29.69 -2.40 -2.46
N GLU A 129 29.37 -3.01 -3.60
CA GLU A 129 30.26 -3.05 -4.77
C GLU A 129 30.58 -1.65 -5.29
N GLN A 130 29.57 -0.77 -5.41
CA GLN A 130 29.79 0.61 -5.85
C GLN A 130 30.68 1.41 -4.88
N ILE A 131 30.55 1.18 -3.56
CA ILE A 131 31.43 1.82 -2.57
C ILE A 131 32.88 1.42 -2.82
N HIS A 132 33.14 0.12 -2.99
CA HIS A 132 34.50 -0.38 -3.25
C HIS A 132 35.06 0.14 -4.57
N ALA A 133 34.21 0.30 -5.59
CA ALA A 133 34.59 0.89 -6.87
C ALA A 133 34.75 2.42 -6.85
N SER A 134 34.49 3.08 -5.72
CA SER A 134 34.41 4.56 -5.59
C SER A 134 33.46 5.21 -6.59
N ASN A 135 32.45 4.48 -7.06
CA ASN A 135 31.48 4.93 -8.05
C ASN A 135 30.17 5.38 -7.37
N MET A 136 30.30 6.29 -6.41
CA MET A 136 29.13 6.76 -5.66
C MET A 136 28.34 7.79 -6.47
N PRO A 137 27.02 7.60 -6.61
CA PRO A 137 26.15 8.56 -7.29
C PRO A 137 26.19 9.94 -6.61
N ALA A 138 26.24 11.02 -7.39
CA ALA A 138 26.15 12.37 -6.85
C ALA A 138 24.69 12.67 -6.42
N ILE A 139 24.45 12.79 -5.11
CA ILE A 139 23.13 13.14 -4.59
C ILE A 139 22.81 14.59 -4.96
N THR A 140 21.90 14.79 -5.90
CA THR A 140 21.40 16.11 -6.28
C THR A 140 20.12 16.41 -5.50
N MET A 141 20.02 17.62 -4.95
CA MET A 141 18.78 18.11 -4.33
C MET A 141 17.75 18.35 -5.43
N PRO A 142 16.63 17.60 -5.47
CA PRO A 142 15.61 17.81 -6.49
C PRO A 142 14.86 19.12 -6.25
N GLU A 143 14.47 19.80 -7.32
CA GLU A 143 13.55 20.93 -7.25
C GLU A 143 12.16 20.44 -6.82
N LEU A 144 11.56 21.11 -5.84
CA LEU A 144 10.20 20.80 -5.39
C LEU A 144 9.20 21.41 -6.39
N LYS A 145 8.66 20.57 -7.28
CA LYS A 145 7.64 20.98 -8.25
C LYS A 145 6.25 20.49 -7.82
N TRP A 146 5.20 21.06 -8.41
CA TRP A 146 3.83 20.63 -8.15
C TRP A 146 3.62 19.16 -8.49
N GLU A 147 4.27 18.69 -9.55
CA GLU A 147 4.25 17.28 -9.96
C GLU A 147 4.82 16.37 -8.87
N SER A 148 5.85 16.80 -8.15
CA SER A 148 6.43 16.05 -7.02
C SER A 148 5.42 15.90 -5.88
N ILE A 149 4.61 16.93 -5.64
CA ILE A 149 3.52 16.91 -4.65
C ILE A 149 2.43 15.94 -5.12
N ALA A 150 2.01 16.00 -6.39
CA ALA A 150 1.03 15.08 -6.95
C ALA A 150 1.49 13.61 -6.88
N VAL A 151 2.76 13.34 -7.19
CA VAL A 151 3.37 12.01 -7.04
C VAL A 151 3.38 11.58 -5.57
N ALA A 152 3.73 12.48 -4.65
CA ALA A 152 3.69 12.18 -3.22
C ALA A 152 2.27 11.82 -2.73
N PHE A 153 1.24 12.51 -3.22
CA PHE A 153 -0.16 12.16 -2.96
C PHE A 153 -0.56 10.82 -3.59
N GLY A 154 -0.11 10.53 -4.81
CA GLY A 154 -0.30 9.21 -5.43
C GLY A 154 0.34 8.09 -4.61
N LEU A 155 1.52 8.34 -4.02
CA LEU A 155 2.21 7.39 -3.14
C LEU A 155 1.52 7.19 -1.78
N VAL A 156 0.56 8.02 -1.38
CA VAL A 156 -0.22 7.79 -0.15
C VAL A 156 -0.89 6.43 -0.19
N ILE A 157 -1.32 5.98 -1.38
CA ILE A 157 -1.99 4.69 -1.54
C ILE A 157 -1.11 3.50 -1.11
N THR A 158 0.23 3.65 -1.16
CA THR A 158 1.16 2.58 -0.79
C THR A 158 1.29 2.42 0.72
N VAL A 159 1.05 3.47 1.50
CA VAL A 159 1.13 3.42 2.97
C VAL A 159 -0.21 3.11 3.64
N GLN A 160 -1.29 2.99 2.85
CA GLN A 160 -2.63 2.60 3.28
C GLN A 160 -2.79 1.07 3.30
N GLY A 161 -3.87 0.60 3.91
CA GLY A 161 -4.25 -0.81 3.97
C GLY A 161 -4.18 -1.41 5.38
N PHE A 162 -3.50 -0.74 6.32
CA PHE A 162 -3.50 -1.15 7.73
C PHE A 162 -4.87 -0.96 8.40
N GLU A 163 -5.77 -0.16 7.82
CA GLU A 163 -7.12 0.09 8.33
C GLU A 163 -7.99 -1.18 8.33
N THR A 164 -7.65 -2.16 7.49
CA THR A 164 -8.34 -3.45 7.39
C THR A 164 -8.46 -4.16 8.74
N SER A 165 -7.45 -4.02 9.62
CA SER A 165 -7.47 -4.57 10.98
C SER A 165 -8.67 -4.09 11.81
N ARG A 166 -9.25 -2.93 11.53
CA ARG A 166 -10.47 -2.44 12.21
C ARG A 166 -11.66 -3.36 11.96
N TYR A 167 -11.78 -3.92 10.75
CA TYR A 167 -12.96 -4.66 10.30
C TYR A 167 -12.98 -6.12 10.77
N LEU A 168 -11.86 -6.64 11.26
CA LEU A 168 -11.73 -8.02 11.74
C LEU A 168 -12.25 -8.22 13.18
N GLY A 169 -13.15 -7.35 13.66
CA GLY A 169 -13.65 -7.40 15.04
C GLY A 169 -14.61 -8.55 15.35
N GLY A 170 -15.07 -9.27 14.34
CA GLY A 170 -15.84 -10.51 14.51
C GLY A 170 -14.97 -11.72 14.87
N GLU A 171 -13.69 -11.69 14.50
CA GLU A 171 -12.76 -12.82 14.64
C GLU A 171 -11.67 -12.57 15.68
N PHE A 172 -11.20 -11.31 15.81
CA PHE A 172 -10.07 -10.97 16.69
C PHE A 172 -10.43 -9.89 17.71
N ASP A 173 -9.85 -10.01 18.91
CA ASP A 173 -9.99 -9.04 19.98
C ASP A 173 -9.28 -7.70 19.66
N ALA A 174 -9.71 -6.62 20.31
CA ALA A 174 -9.15 -5.29 20.09
C ALA A 174 -7.62 -5.20 20.31
N PRO A 175 -7.03 -5.78 21.37
CA PRO A 175 -5.57 -5.84 21.55
C PRO A 175 -4.84 -6.47 20.36
N THR A 176 -5.31 -7.61 19.85
CA THR A 176 -4.70 -8.28 18.69
C THR A 176 -4.76 -7.39 17.45
N ARG A 177 -5.93 -6.82 17.12
CA ARG A 177 -6.10 -5.91 15.98
C ARG A 177 -5.20 -4.68 16.06
N ILE A 178 -5.00 -4.12 17.26
CA ILE A 178 -4.10 -2.98 17.46
C ILE A 178 -2.63 -3.39 17.28
N ARG A 179 -2.26 -4.58 17.77
CA ARG A 179 -0.88 -5.09 17.68
C ARG A 179 -0.49 -5.40 16.24
N THR A 180 -1.34 -6.10 15.49
CA THR A 180 -1.10 -6.42 14.07
C THR A 180 -0.94 -5.14 13.25
N MET A 181 -1.78 -4.14 13.50
CA MET A 181 -1.73 -2.85 12.81
C MET A 181 -0.45 -2.06 13.15
N LYS A 182 0.02 -2.09 14.39
CA LYS A 182 1.34 -1.51 14.75
C LYS A 182 2.47 -2.21 14.01
N LEU A 183 2.44 -3.54 14.00
CA LEU A 183 3.48 -4.36 13.38
C LEU A 183 3.54 -4.11 11.86
N SER A 184 2.41 -4.09 11.17
CA SER A 184 2.35 -3.82 9.74
C SER A 184 2.90 -2.43 9.39
N GLN A 185 2.59 -1.40 10.19
CA GLN A 185 3.13 -0.05 10.00
C GLN A 185 4.65 0.01 10.21
N TRP A 186 5.18 -0.67 11.24
CA TRP A 186 6.63 -0.72 11.47
C TRP A 186 7.37 -1.46 10.36
N ILE A 187 6.89 -2.65 9.99
CA ILE A 187 7.51 -3.48 8.94
C ILE A 187 7.49 -2.75 7.60
N SER A 188 6.33 -2.21 7.19
CA SER A 188 6.21 -1.47 5.93
C SER A 188 7.09 -0.21 5.92
N THR A 189 7.15 0.54 7.04
CA THR A 189 8.03 1.70 7.15
C THR A 189 9.49 1.31 6.97
N ALA A 190 9.94 0.23 7.62
CA ALA A 190 11.30 -0.27 7.47
C ALA A 190 11.62 -0.66 6.01
N ILE A 191 10.70 -1.39 5.36
CA ILE A 191 10.83 -1.79 3.95
C ILE A 191 10.89 -0.56 3.04
N TYR A 192 9.96 0.39 3.17
CA TYR A 192 9.90 1.57 2.32
C TYR A 192 11.12 2.47 2.48
N MET A 193 11.57 2.69 3.72
CA MET A 193 12.75 3.51 4.00
C MET A 193 14.02 2.81 3.51
N GLY A 194 14.17 1.51 3.75
CA GLY A 194 15.29 0.73 3.27
C GLY A 194 15.37 0.72 1.74
N TYR A 195 14.24 0.45 1.08
CA TYR A 195 14.16 0.45 -0.39
C TYR A 195 14.56 1.80 -0.98
N ILE A 196 13.95 2.90 -0.53
CA ILE A 196 14.22 4.23 -1.10
C ILE A 196 15.65 4.68 -0.80
N LEU A 197 16.17 4.41 0.39
CA LEU A 197 17.54 4.75 0.73
C LEU A 197 18.53 4.01 -0.18
N LEU A 198 18.36 2.69 -0.34
CA LEU A 198 19.23 1.90 -1.21
C LEU A 198 19.13 2.34 -2.67
N VAL A 199 17.92 2.59 -3.17
CA VAL A 199 17.74 3.09 -4.55
C VAL A 199 18.41 4.44 -4.73
N MET A 200 18.22 5.38 -3.81
CA MET A 200 18.85 6.70 -3.86
C MET A 200 20.38 6.64 -3.82
N LEU A 201 20.94 5.69 -3.07
CA LEU A 201 22.38 5.48 -2.97
C LEU A 201 22.98 4.69 -4.14
N CYS A 202 22.16 3.94 -4.87
CA CYS A 202 22.61 3.13 -6.01
C CYS A 202 22.42 3.84 -7.36
N PHE A 203 21.42 4.71 -7.49
CA PHE A 203 21.01 5.28 -8.77
C PHE A 203 20.79 6.79 -8.66
N THR A 204 21.43 7.58 -9.55
CA THR A 204 21.20 9.03 -9.68
C THR A 204 20.56 9.48 -10.98
N ASP A 205 20.44 8.61 -11.98
CA ASP A 205 19.84 8.96 -13.28
C ASP A 205 18.38 8.52 -13.40
N VAL A 206 17.57 8.79 -12.35
CA VAL A 206 16.11 8.88 -12.55
C VAL A 206 15.75 10.33 -12.89
N ALA A 207 16.55 10.97 -13.74
CA ALA A 207 16.10 12.13 -14.48
C ALA A 207 15.05 11.61 -15.46
N CYS A 208 13.81 12.07 -15.28
CA CYS A 208 12.75 11.94 -16.24
C CYS A 208 13.28 12.46 -17.59
N SER A 209 13.75 11.56 -18.46
CA SER A 209 14.05 11.92 -19.84
C SER A 209 12.72 12.27 -20.49
N PRO A 210 12.48 13.53 -20.89
CA PRO A 210 11.36 13.79 -21.77
C PRO A 210 11.65 12.96 -23.02
N LYS A 211 10.74 12.05 -23.37
CA LYS A 211 10.76 11.40 -24.67
C LYS A 211 10.77 12.51 -25.72
N THR A 212 11.95 12.87 -26.19
CA THR A 212 12.14 13.63 -27.42
C THR A 212 11.98 12.59 -28.52
N GLY A 213 10.72 12.40 -28.94
CA GLY A 213 10.44 11.78 -30.22
C GLY A 213 10.88 12.72 -31.34
N PRO A 214 11.27 12.18 -32.51
CA PRO A 214 11.48 12.97 -33.72
C PRO A 214 10.20 13.67 -34.18
#